data_AF-A0A3N4H924-F1
#
_entry.id   AF-A0A3N4H924-F1
#
_cell.length_a   1.000
_cell.length_b   1.000
_cell.length_c   1.000
_cell.angle_alpha   90.00
_cell.angle_beta   90.00
_cell.angle_gamma   90.00
#
_symmetry.space_group_name_H-M   'P 1'
#
loop_
_entity.id
_entity.type
_entity.pdbx_description
1 polymer ?
#
loop_
_entity_poly.entity_id
_entity_poly.type
_entity_poly.pdbx_seq_one_letter_code
_entity_poly.pdbx_strand_id
1 'polypeptide(L)'
;SEDVPGLPSGIVKSEDASGLPSGIVNNEDASDLPSGIVNSEDASGLPSGIVNSEDASGLPSGIVNSEDASGLPSGIVNSEDASDLPSGIVNSEDASDLPSGIVNSEDASDLPSGIVNSEDASDLP
;
A
#
# COMPACT_ATOMS: atom_id res chain seq x y z
N SER A 1 10.72 19.41 11.83
CA SER A 1 11.04 19.11 10.42
C SER A 1 12.30 19.80 9.90
N GLU A 2 13.44 19.09 9.91
CA GLU A 2 14.57 19.42 9.03
C GLU A 2 14.22 18.87 7.64
N ASP A 3 13.70 19.75 6.78
CA ASP A 3 13.48 19.45 5.37
C ASP A 3 14.84 19.13 4.74
N VAL A 4 15.05 17.91 4.22
CA VAL A 4 16.34 17.45 3.67
C VAL A 4 16.26 17.47 2.13
N PRO A 5 16.62 18.58 1.45
CA PRO A 5 16.43 18.67 0.02
C PRO A 5 17.63 18.01 -0.69
N GLY A 6 17.35 17.02 -1.53
CA GLY A 6 18.21 16.73 -2.69
C GLY A 6 19.36 15.73 -2.49
N LEU A 7 19.22 14.69 -1.65
CA LEU A 7 20.10 13.53 -1.77
C LEU A 7 19.62 12.64 -2.93
N PRO A 8 20.48 12.33 -3.93
CA PRO A 8 20.07 11.55 -5.12
C PRO A 8 19.67 10.11 -4.80
N SER A 9 20.16 9.60 -3.67
CA SER A 9 19.79 8.32 -3.06
C SER A 9 20.34 8.31 -1.64
N GLY A 10 19.58 7.86 -0.64
CA GLY A 10 20.05 7.82 0.73
C GLY A 10 19.10 7.14 1.70
N ILE A 11 19.57 7.01 2.95
CA ILE A 11 18.72 6.65 4.09
C ILE A 11 18.33 7.96 4.77
N VAL A 12 17.03 8.26 4.81
CA VAL A 12 16.49 9.45 5.49
C VAL A 12 15.77 9.01 6.75
N LYS A 13 16.01 9.75 7.85
CA LYS A 13 15.31 9.61 9.12
C LYS A 13 14.86 11.00 9.56
N SER A 14 13.56 11.23 9.58
CA SER A 14 12.96 12.53 9.89
C SER A 14 11.52 12.31 10.39
N GLU A 15 10.87 13.34 10.94
CA GLU A 15 9.43 13.29 11.23
C GLU A 15 8.64 13.19 9.92
N ASP A 16 8.98 14.04 8.94
CA ASP A 16 8.35 14.08 7.62
C ASP A 16 9.40 13.86 6.52
N ALA A 17 9.01 13.24 5.40
CA ALA A 17 9.86 13.18 4.21
C ALA A 17 9.05 13.36 2.92
N SER A 18 9.50 14.28 2.06
CA SER A 18 8.91 14.53 0.75
C SER A 18 9.95 14.85 -0.32
N GLY A 19 9.62 14.62 -1.60
CA GLY A 19 10.43 15.07 -2.74
C GLY A 19 11.79 14.39 -2.94
N LEU A 20 12.03 13.26 -2.28
CA LEU A 20 13.25 12.47 -2.44
C LEU A 20 13.14 11.58 -3.68
N PRO A 21 14.11 11.61 -4.62
CA PRO A 21 14.00 10.89 -5.89
C PRO A 21 14.00 9.36 -5.74
N SER A 22 14.78 8.85 -4.79
CA SER A 22 14.80 7.44 -4.38
C SER A 22 15.49 7.26 -3.03
N GLY A 23 15.13 6.24 -2.25
CA GLY A 23 15.83 5.97 -0.99
C GLY A 23 15.14 4.98 -0.06
N ILE A 24 15.71 4.84 1.13
CA ILE A 24 15.08 4.21 2.29
C ILE A 24 14.67 5.32 3.24
N VAL A 25 13.38 5.45 3.52
CA VAL A 25 12.85 6.47 4.43
C VAL A 25 12.31 5.80 5.67
N ASN A 26 12.66 6.33 6.83
CA ASN A 26 11.97 6.03 8.09
C ASN A 26 11.47 7.34 8.69
N ASN A 27 10.17 7.49 8.82
CA ASN A 27 9.51 8.73 9.25
C ASN A 27 8.13 8.46 9.87
N GLU A 28 7.45 9.48 10.36
CA GLU A 28 6.03 9.37 10.74
C GLU A 28 5.18 9.47 9.46
N ASP A 29 5.41 10.51 8.64
CA ASP A 29 4.60 10.80 7.45
C ASP A 29 5.42 10.85 6.15
N ALA A 30 5.15 9.93 5.22
CA ALA A 30 5.81 9.86 3.91
C ALA A 30 4.91 10.26 2.75
N SER A 31 5.35 11.21 1.93
CA SER A 31 4.63 11.64 0.72
C SER A 31 5.53 11.98 -0.46
N ASP A 32 5.01 11.86 -1.69
CA ASP A 32 5.67 12.35 -2.92
C ASP A 32 7.09 11.80 -3.17
N LEU A 33 7.36 10.53 -2.82
CA LEU A 33 8.59 9.84 -3.24
C LEU A 33 8.36 9.03 -4.51
N PRO A 34 9.13 9.24 -5.61
CA PRO A 34 8.94 8.53 -6.87
C PRO A 34 9.16 7.02 -6.77
N SER A 35 10.12 6.61 -5.93
CA SER A 35 10.46 5.20 -5.69
C SER A 35 11.20 5.01 -4.38
N GLY A 36 11.09 3.84 -3.74
CA GLY A 36 11.90 3.55 -2.56
C GLY A 36 11.37 2.45 -1.66
N ILE A 37 12.00 2.36 -0.50
CA ILE A 37 11.50 1.60 0.65
C ILE A 37 11.07 2.63 1.69
N VAL A 38 9.79 2.62 2.06
CA VAL A 38 9.24 3.53 3.07
C VAL A 38 8.83 2.70 4.28
N ASN A 39 9.20 3.20 5.45
CA ASN A 39 8.75 2.68 6.74
C ASN A 39 8.20 3.87 7.53
N SER A 40 6.88 3.97 7.63
CA SER A 40 6.20 5.13 8.22
C SER A 40 4.96 4.76 9.02
N GLU A 41 4.35 5.70 9.73
CA GLU A 41 2.99 5.50 10.28
C GLU A 41 2.00 5.65 9.11
N ASP A 42 2.12 6.75 8.38
CA ASP A 42 1.32 7.06 7.20
C ASP A 42 2.16 7.12 5.92
N ALA A 43 1.72 6.46 4.85
CA ALA A 43 2.36 6.52 3.55
C ALA A 43 1.36 6.85 2.43
N SER A 44 1.67 7.90 1.65
CA SER A 44 0.84 8.26 0.49
C SER A 44 1.62 8.77 -0.72
N GLY A 45 1.02 8.69 -1.91
CA GLY A 45 1.54 9.34 -3.11
C GLY A 45 2.89 8.82 -3.60
N LEU A 46 3.22 7.55 -3.32
CA LEU A 46 4.44 6.89 -3.80
C LEU A 46 4.12 6.13 -5.11
N PRO A 47 4.63 6.56 -6.29
CA PRO A 47 4.32 5.94 -7.58
C PRO A 47 4.68 4.44 -7.66
N SER A 48 5.78 4.07 -7.01
CA SER A 48 6.28 2.69 -6.96
C SER A 48 7.12 2.46 -5.71
N GLY A 49 7.12 1.26 -5.15
CA GLY A 49 8.02 0.97 -4.02
C GLY A 49 7.63 -0.22 -3.16
N ILE A 50 8.33 -0.33 -2.03
CA ILE A 50 7.97 -1.19 -0.91
C ILE A 50 7.57 -0.27 0.24
N VAL A 51 6.36 -0.44 0.76
CA VAL A 51 5.83 0.34 1.87
C VAL A 51 5.56 -0.58 3.03
N ASN A 52 6.03 -0.18 4.21
CA ASN A 52 5.65 -0.75 5.48
C ASN A 52 5.07 0.39 6.32
N SER A 53 3.77 0.39 6.59
CA SER A 53 3.12 1.46 7.35
C SER A 53 1.96 0.98 8.21
N GLU A 54 1.38 1.82 9.06
CA GLU A 54 0.08 1.52 9.67
C GLU A 54 -1.00 1.75 8.60
N ASP A 55 -0.98 2.94 7.97
CA ASP A 55 -1.89 3.31 6.89
C ASP A 55 -1.15 3.51 5.56
N ALA A 56 -1.67 2.91 4.49
CA ALA A 56 -1.13 3.09 3.13
C ALA A 56 -2.21 3.47 2.14
N SER A 57 -2.03 4.60 1.43
CA SER A 57 -2.99 5.04 0.42
C SER A 57 -2.39 5.67 -0.84
N GLY A 58 -3.11 5.56 -1.95
CA GLY A 58 -2.75 6.29 -3.18
C GLY A 58 -1.38 5.90 -3.77
N LEU A 59 -1.02 4.62 -3.66
CA LEU A 59 0.20 4.06 -4.25
C LEU A 59 -0.16 3.34 -5.56
N PRO A 60 0.19 3.89 -6.74
CA PRO A 60 -0.16 3.32 -8.05
C PRO A 60 0.30 1.87 -8.26
N SER A 61 1.48 1.53 -7.73
CA SER A 61 2.09 0.21 -7.85
C SER A 61 3.05 -0.07 -6.70
N GLY A 62 3.19 -1.33 -6.30
CA GLY A 62 4.21 -1.69 -5.31
C GLY A 62 3.91 -2.95 -4.51
N ILE A 63 4.68 -3.11 -3.46
CA ILE A 63 4.44 -4.07 -2.38
C ILE A 63 4.09 -3.25 -1.14
N VAL A 64 2.92 -3.50 -0.56
CA VAL A 64 2.44 -2.81 0.64
C VAL A 64 2.26 -3.83 1.74
N ASN A 65 2.82 -3.51 2.90
CA ASN A 65 2.56 -4.19 4.15
C ASN A 65 2.02 -3.15 5.13
N SER A 66 0.73 -3.21 5.47
CA SER A 66 0.12 -2.22 6.36
C SER A 66 -0.95 -2.81 7.27
N GLU A 67 -1.46 -2.07 8.25
CA GLU A 67 -2.70 -2.46 8.93
C GLU A 67 -3.86 -2.18 7.99
N ASP A 68 -3.94 -0.95 7.46
CA ASP A 68 -4.95 -0.53 6.50
C ASP A 68 -4.34 -0.19 5.14
N ALA A 69 -4.92 -0.71 4.06
CA ALA A 69 -4.50 -0.42 2.69
C ALA A 69 -5.69 -0.01 1.82
N SER A 70 -5.60 1.18 1.20
CA SER A 70 -6.66 1.66 0.30
C SER A 70 -6.17 2.38 -0.96
N GLY A 71 -6.97 2.32 -2.03
CA GLY A 71 -6.72 3.12 -3.24
C GLY A 71 -5.40 2.78 -3.93
N LEU A 72 -5.05 1.49 -3.99
CA LEU A 72 -3.85 0.99 -4.68
C LEU A 72 -4.26 0.33 -6.01
N PRO A 73 -4.09 0.99 -7.17
CA PRO A 73 -4.53 0.50 -8.47
C PRO A 73 -4.00 -0.88 -8.86
N SER A 74 -2.77 -1.19 -8.46
CA SER A 74 -2.09 -2.46 -8.75
C SER A 74 -1.03 -2.76 -7.71
N GLY A 75 -0.76 -4.03 -7.43
CA GLY A 75 0.36 -4.41 -6.57
C GLY A 75 0.17 -5.72 -5.82
N ILE A 76 1.02 -5.89 -4.81
CA ILE A 76 0.88 -6.93 -3.80
C ILE A 76 0.59 -6.21 -2.48
N VAL A 77 -0.53 -6.56 -1.86
CA VAL A 77 -0.97 -5.98 -0.58
C VAL A 77 -1.01 -7.10 0.45
N ASN A 78 -0.39 -6.85 1.59
CA ASN A 78 -0.55 -7.64 2.79
C ASN A 78 -1.04 -6.69 3.90
N SER A 79 -2.29 -6.83 4.33
CA SER A 79 -2.86 -5.94 5.35
C SER A 79 -3.83 -6.64 6.30
N GLU A 80 -4.29 -5.98 7.35
CA GLU A 80 -5.46 -6.46 8.10
C GLU A 80 -6.70 -6.14 7.28
N ASP A 81 -6.86 -4.87 6.89
CA ASP A 81 -7.95 -4.40 6.05
C ASP A 81 -7.45 -3.92 4.68
N ALA A 82 -8.12 -4.36 3.61
CA ALA A 82 -7.81 -3.98 2.24
C ALA A 82 -9.06 -3.56 1.46
N SER A 83 -9.07 -2.35 0.93
CA SER A 83 -10.21 -1.80 0.17
C SER A 83 -9.81 -0.96 -1.03
N ASP A 84 -10.71 -0.80 -2.01
CA ASP A 84 -10.49 0.04 -3.20
C ASP A 84 -9.22 -0.36 -3.98
N LEU A 85 -9.10 -1.66 -4.28
CA LEU A 85 -7.95 -2.26 -4.97
C LEU A 85 -8.38 -2.82 -6.34
N PRO A 86 -8.33 -2.02 -7.43
CA PRO A 86 -8.79 -2.40 -8.76
C PRO A 86 -8.22 -3.71 -9.30
N SER A 87 -6.93 -3.97 -9.01
CA SER A 87 -6.23 -5.16 -9.44
C SER A 87 -5.07 -5.49 -8.52
N GLY A 88 -4.71 -6.78 -8.38
CA GLY A 88 -3.51 -7.16 -7.64
C GLY A 88 -3.56 -8.54 -7.02
N ILE A 89 -2.62 -8.76 -6.11
CA ILE A 89 -2.61 -9.88 -5.18
C ILE A 89 -2.84 -9.29 -3.80
N VAL A 90 -3.88 -9.73 -3.10
CA VAL A 90 -4.24 -9.25 -1.78
C VAL A 90 -4.28 -10.42 -0.81
N ASN A 91 -3.59 -10.22 0.30
CA ASN A 91 -3.65 -11.09 1.46
C ASN A 91 -4.09 -10.24 2.65
N SER A 92 -5.29 -10.47 3.17
CA SER A 92 -5.81 -9.67 4.29
C SER A 92 -6.69 -10.46 5.25
N GLU A 93 -7.08 -9.90 6.39
CA GLU A 93 -8.17 -10.46 7.19
C GLU A 93 -9.49 -10.11 6.49
N ASP A 94 -9.70 -8.83 6.21
CA ASP A 94 -10.88 -8.32 5.49
C ASP A 94 -10.49 -7.72 4.12
N ALA A 95 -11.23 -8.06 3.07
CA ALA A 95 -11.02 -7.53 1.72
C ALA A 95 -12.34 -7.12 1.05
N SER A 96 -12.45 -5.85 0.64
CA SER A 96 -13.64 -5.33 -0.05
C SER A 96 -13.32 -4.44 -1.25
N ASP A 97 -14.27 -4.30 -2.17
CA ASP A 97 -14.13 -3.43 -3.35
C ASP A 97 -12.91 -3.77 -4.23
N LEU A 98 -12.76 -5.05 -4.59
CA LEU A 98 -11.70 -5.56 -5.47
C LEU A 98 -12.25 -6.07 -6.81
N PRO A 99 -12.37 -5.21 -7.84
CA PRO A 99 -12.90 -5.56 -9.15
C PRO A 99 -12.26 -6.79 -9.82
N SER A 100 -10.96 -7.00 -9.63
CA SER A 100 -10.20 -8.10 -10.22
C SER A 100 -8.96 -8.44 -9.39
N GLY A 101 -8.51 -9.69 -9.42
CA GLY A 101 -7.23 -10.06 -8.80
C GLY A 101 -7.17 -11.47 -8.25
N ILE A 102 -6.20 -11.69 -7.38
CA ILE A 102 -6.09 -12.87 -6.53
C ILE A 102 -6.24 -12.38 -5.09
N VAL A 103 -7.27 -12.86 -4.40
CA VAL A 103 -7.56 -12.47 -3.02
C VAL A 103 -7.54 -13.69 -2.13
N ASN A 104 -6.80 -13.57 -1.03
CA ASN A 104 -6.76 -14.51 0.07
C ASN A 104 -7.14 -13.75 1.34
N SER A 105 -8.32 -14.02 1.90
CA SER A 105 -8.76 -13.34 3.12
C SER A 105 -9.60 -14.21 4.03
N GLU A 106 -9.88 -13.77 5.26
CA GLU A 106 -10.90 -14.42 6.09
C GLU A 106 -12.27 -14.03 5.53
N ASP A 107 -12.56 -12.73 5.47
CA ASP A 107 -13.80 -12.18 4.92
C ASP A 107 -13.55 -11.43 3.60
N ALA A 108 -14.45 -11.61 2.63
CA ALA A 108 -14.35 -10.99 1.30
C ALA A 108 -15.70 -10.50 0.76
N SER A 109 -15.77 -9.25 0.27
CA SER A 109 -16.97 -8.71 -0.39
C SER A 109 -16.66 -7.91 -1.66
N ASP A 110 -17.65 -7.80 -2.55
CA ASP A 110 -17.59 -6.93 -3.73
C ASP A 110 -16.42 -7.24 -4.69
N LEU A 111 -16.20 -8.54 -4.97
CA LEU A 111 -15.17 -9.01 -5.89
C LEU A 111 -15.76 -9.59 -7.18
N PRO A 112 -16.20 -8.79 -8.17
CA PRO A 112 -16.92 -9.25 -9.36
C PRO A 112 -16.10 -10.11 -10.33
N SER A 113 -14.77 -10.20 -10.17
CA SER A 113 -13.93 -11.11 -10.97
C SER A 113 -12.63 -11.45 -10.25
N GLY A 114 -12.04 -12.62 -10.56
CA GLY A 114 -10.75 -13.01 -10.02
C GLY A 114 -10.70 -14.42 -9.45
N ILE A 115 -9.66 -14.69 -8.67
CA ILE A 115 -9.53 -15.90 -7.85
C ILE A 115 -9.66 -15.47 -6.40
N VAL A 116 -10.67 -15.99 -5.71
CA VAL A 116 -10.92 -15.68 -4.30
C VAL A 116 -10.79 -16.96 -3.49
N ASN A 117 -9.98 -16.90 -2.44
CA ASN A 117 -9.89 -17.89 -1.38
C ASN A 117 -10.25 -17.21 -0.06
N SER A 118 -11.46 -17.42 0.44
CA SER A 118 -11.91 -16.82 1.69
C SER A 118 -12.83 -17.76 2.48
N GLU A 119 -12.89 -17.57 3.80
CA GLU A 119 -13.76 -18.33 4.70
C GLU A 119 -15.22 -17.87 4.60
N ASP A 120 -15.47 -16.56 4.59
CA ASP A 120 -16.79 -15.95 4.33
C ASP A 120 -16.72 -14.95 3.17
N ALA A 121 -17.46 -15.24 2.09
CA ALA A 121 -17.45 -14.41 0.91
C ALA A 121 -18.86 -14.06 0.42
N SER A 122 -19.03 -12.79 0.06
CA SER A 122 -20.27 -12.24 -0.49
C SER A 122 -19.99 -11.49 -1.79
N ASP A 123 -21.01 -11.40 -2.66
CA ASP A 123 -20.95 -10.64 -3.91
C ASP A 123 -19.76 -10.99 -4.84
N LEU A 124 -19.39 -12.27 -4.84
CA LEU A 124 -18.46 -12.90 -5.80
C LEU A 124 -19.11 -13.13 -7.19
N PRO A 125 -18.33 -13.34 -8.27
CA PRO A 125 -18.83 -13.72 -9.60
C PRO A 125 -19.67 -15.00 -9.63
#